data_AF-A0A0Q7BTU1-F1
#
_entry.id   AF-A0A0Q7BTU1-F1
#
_cell.length_a   1.000
_cell.length_b   1.000
_cell.length_c   1.000
_cell.angle_alpha   90.00
_cell.angle_beta   90.00
_cell.angle_gamma   90.00
#
_symmetry.space_group_name_H-M   'P 1'
#
loop_
_entity.id
_entity.type
_entity.pdbx_description
1 polymer ?
#
loop_
_entity_poly.entity_id
_entity_poly.type
_entity_poly.pdbx_seq_one_letter_code
_entity_poly.pdbx_strand_id
1 'polypeptide(L)' 'MVDSGRTPAAAGGWDPSADDVRILQLLSEGHTTDVIARRVGLSERTVRRRLRTIADEIGVDSTIEAVVYAVRARLI' A
#
# COMPACT_ATOMS: atom_id res chain seq x y z
N MET A 1 9.87 -13.79 16.45
CA MET A 1 9.06 -13.93 15.23
C MET A 1 9.30 -12.70 14.37
N VAL A 2 10.52 -12.58 13.85
CA VAL A 2 10.87 -11.63 12.79
C VAL A 2 11.12 -12.53 11.59
N ASP A 3 10.08 -12.77 10.79
CA ASP A 3 10.23 -13.67 9.65
C ASP A 3 10.81 -12.88 8.48
N SER A 4 12.09 -13.18 8.24
CA SER A 4 12.75 -13.34 6.95
C SER A 4 12.25 -12.47 5.80
N GLY A 5 13.09 -11.51 5.42
CA GLY A 5 13.00 -10.74 4.19
C GLY A 5 12.71 -11.58 2.95
N ARG A 6 11.43 -11.72 2.63
CA ARG A 6 11.01 -11.98 1.27
C ARG A 6 11.39 -10.75 0.48
N THR A 7 12.49 -10.84 -0.25
CA THR A 7 12.75 -9.90 -1.35
C THR A 7 11.52 -10.00 -2.25
N PRO A 8 10.72 -8.94 -2.42
CA PRO A 8 9.58 -9.01 -3.32
C PRO A 8 10.15 -9.37 -4.68
N ALA A 9 9.77 -10.54 -5.16
CA ALA A 9 10.12 -10.98 -6.49
C ALA A 9 9.67 -9.87 -7.43
N ALA A 10 10.63 -9.17 -8.01
CA ALA A 10 10.42 -8.23 -9.09
C ALA A 10 9.97 -9.02 -10.32
N ALA A 11 8.72 -9.50 -10.33
CA ALA A 11 8.07 -10.17 -11.45
C ALA A 11 6.56 -10.49 -11.20
N GLY A 12 5.93 -10.02 -10.12
CA GLY A 12 4.49 -10.12 -9.95
C GLY A 12 3.82 -8.83 -10.40
N GLY A 13 3.14 -8.86 -11.56
CA GLY A 13 2.47 -7.70 -12.16
C GLY A 13 1.28 -7.24 -11.34
N TRP A 14 1.54 -6.56 -10.22
CA TRP A 14 0.53 -5.80 -9.52
C TRP A 14 0.09 -4.64 -10.41
N ASP A 15 -1.20 -4.61 -10.76
CA ASP A 15 -1.84 -3.56 -11.56
C ASP A 15 -2.68 -2.66 -10.63
N PRO A 16 -2.06 -1.66 -9.98
CA PRO A 16 -2.76 -0.81 -9.03
C PRO A 16 -3.75 0.11 -9.73
N SER A 17 -4.89 0.35 -9.08
CA SER A 17 -5.73 1.49 -9.44
C SER A 17 -5.05 2.81 -9.07
N ALA A 18 -5.53 3.92 -9.66
CA ALA A 18 -5.04 5.25 -9.31
C ALA A 18 -5.24 5.57 -7.81
N ASP A 19 -6.32 5.09 -7.20
CA ASP A 19 -6.57 5.26 -5.77
C ASP A 19 -5.57 4.48 -4.92
N ASP A 20 -5.09 3.32 -5.36
CA ASP A 20 -4.09 2.54 -4.62
C ASP A 20 -2.75 3.26 -4.54
N VAL A 21 -2.29 3.74 -5.70
CA VAL A 21 -1.08 4.56 -5.77
C VAL A 21 -1.25 5.78 -4.88
N ARG A 22 -2.41 6.46 -4.95
CA ARG A 22 -2.64 7.66 -4.16
C ARG A 22 -2.71 7.38 -2.65
N ILE A 23 -3.34 6.30 -2.24
CA ILE A 23 -3.42 5.86 -0.85
C ILE A 23 -2.01 5.57 -0.31
N LEU A 24 -1.19 4.81 -1.04
CA LEU A 24 0.18 4.50 -0.63
C LEU A 24 1.07 5.74 -0.57
N GLN A 25 0.92 6.67 -1.53
CA GLN A 25 1.65 7.94 -1.54
C GLN A 25 1.31 8.80 -0.31
N LEU A 26 0.03 8.97 -0.02
CA LEU A 26 -0.38 9.75 1.15
C LEU A 26 0.09 9.10 2.46
N LEU A 27 0.11 7.78 2.51
CA LEU A 27 0.61 7.05 3.67
C LEU A 27 2.14 7.19 3.82
N SER A 28 2.90 7.19 2.72
CA SER A 28 4.36 7.42 2.75
C SER A 28 4.72 8.85 3.19
N GLU A 29 3.85 9.81 2.89
CA GLU A 29 3.93 11.20 3.38
C GLU A 29 3.54 11.33 4.87
N GLY A 30 3.13 10.25 5.54
CA GLY A 30 2.81 10.24 6.97
C GLY A 30 1.36 10.60 7.32
N HIS A 31 0.44 10.63 6.35
CA HIS A 31 -0.98 10.89 6.62
C HIS A 31 -1.66 9.68 7.28
N THR A 32 -2.61 9.96 8.17
CA THR A 32 -3.45 8.95 8.80
C THR A 32 -4.55 8.46 7.85
N THR A 33 -5.11 7.29 8.13
CA THR A 33 -6.13 6.67 7.26
C THR A 33 -7.42 7.49 7.13
N ASP A 34 -7.80 8.26 8.16
CA ASP A 34 -8.95 9.16 8.11
C ASP A 34 -8.69 10.39 7.21
N VAL A 35 -7.47 10.93 7.22
CA VAL A 35 -7.07 12.01 6.31
C VAL A 35 -6.99 11.51 4.87
N ILE A 36 -6.41 10.31 4.67
CA ILE A 36 -6.35 9.66 3.35
C ILE A 36 -7.76 9.49 2.79
N ALA A 37 -8.67 8.91 3.58
CA ALA A 37 -10.05 8.65 3.19
C ALA A 37 -10.75 9.91 2.68
N ARG A 38 -10.62 11.04 3.38
CA ARG A 38 -11.17 12.33 2.94
C ARG A 38 -10.56 12.81 1.61
N ARG A 39 -9.27 12.61 1.40
CA ARG A 39 -8.56 13.05 0.19
C ARG A 39 -8.91 12.23 -1.04
N VAL A 40 -9.21 10.94 -0.88
CA VAL A 40 -9.58 10.04 -2.00
C VAL A 40 -11.09 9.84 -2.13
N GLY A 41 -11.91 10.51 -1.31
CA GLY A 41 -13.37 10.42 -1.38
C GLY A 41 -13.95 9.08 -0.90
N LEU A 42 -13.24 8.37 -0.01
CA LEU A 42 -13.62 7.07 0.53
C LEU A 42 -13.92 7.13 2.03
N SER A 43 -14.50 6.06 2.57
CA SER A 43 -14.55 5.87 4.02
C SER A 43 -13.21 5.37 4.56
N GLU A 44 -12.89 5.68 5.82
CA GLU A 44 -11.68 5.15 6.48
C GLU A 44 -11.64 3.62 6.49
N ARG A 45 -12.80 2.97 6.69
CA ARG A 45 -12.93 1.51 6.61
C ARG A 45 -12.54 1.00 5.22
N THR A 46 -12.93 1.69 4.16
CA THR A 46 -12.57 1.33 2.77
C THR A 46 -11.07 1.46 2.55
N VAL A 47 -10.44 2.55 3.03
CA VAL A 47 -8.98 2.73 2.94
C VAL A 47 -8.25 1.61 3.67
N ARG A 48 -8.63 1.31 4.92
CA ARG A 48 -8.02 0.20 5.69
C ARG A 48 -8.19 -1.15 5.02
N ARG A 49 -9.36 -1.42 4.43
CA ARG A 49 -9.59 -2.65 3.65
C ARG A 49 -8.69 -2.68 2.43
N ARG A 50 -8.60 -1.57 1.70
CA ARG A 50 -7.80 -1.51 0.47
C ARG A 50 -6.31 -1.68 0.76
N LEU A 51 -5.77 -1.05 1.80
CA LEU A 51 -4.38 -1.24 2.24
C LEU A 51 -4.04 -2.71 2.55
N ARG A 52 -4.98 -3.48 3.12
CA ARG A 52 -4.80 -4.93 3.32
C ARG A 52 -4.80 -5.67 1.99
N THR A 53 -5.78 -5.39 1.13
CA THR A 53 -5.86 -6.01 -0.20
C THR A 53 -4.61 -5.71 -1.03
N ILE A 54 -4.06 -4.50 -0.96
CA ILE A 54 -2.80 -4.13 -1.62
C ILE A 54 -1.64 -4.99 -1.08
N ALA A 55 -1.52 -5.13 0.24
CA ALA A 55 -0.47 -5.96 0.85
C ALA A 55 -0.60 -7.43 0.40
N ASP A 56 -1.83 -7.97 0.38
CA ASP A 56 -2.12 -9.32 -0.10
C ASP A 56 -1.77 -9.50 -1.59
N GLU A 57 -2.16 -8.54 -2.45
CA GLU A 57 -1.90 -8.54 -3.90
C GLU A 57 -0.39 -8.49 -4.23
N ILE A 58 0.39 -7.76 -3.45
CA ILE A 58 1.84 -7.64 -3.61
C ILE A 58 2.59 -8.79 -2.91
N GLY A 59 1.91 -9.53 -2.02
CA GLY A 59 2.48 -10.66 -1.28
C GLY A 59 3.38 -10.26 -0.11
N VAL A 60 3.01 -9.20 0.60
CA VAL A 60 3.70 -8.68 1.79
C VAL A 60 2.78 -8.73 3.03
N ASP A 61 3.37 -8.75 4.22
CA ASP A 61 2.65 -9.04 5.46
C ASP A 61 2.12 -7.78 6.16
N SER A 62 2.52 -6.60 5.67
CA SER A 62 2.09 -5.34 6.27
C SER A 62 1.92 -4.21 5.27
N THR A 63 1.13 -3.23 5.68
CA THR A 63 0.95 -1.98 4.92
C THR A 63 2.26 -1.21 4.76
N ILE A 64 3.14 -1.24 5.76
CA ILE A 64 4.44 -0.56 5.67
C ILE A 64 5.32 -1.23 4.61
N GLU A 65 5.31 -2.56 4.53
CA GLU A 65 6.00 -3.27 3.45
C GLU A 65 5.42 -2.95 2.07
N ALA A 66 4.10 -2.77 1.96
CA ALA A 66 3.46 -2.34 0.71
C ALA A 66 3.90 -0.93 0.28
N VAL A 67 4.06 0.00 1.23
CA VAL A 67 4.64 1.34 0.97
C VAL A 67 6.09 1.21 0.49
N VAL A 68 6.91 0.42 1.19
CA VAL A 68 8.32 0.18 0.81
C VAL A 68 8.42 -0.44 -0.58
N TYR A 69 7.52 -1.37 -0.93
CA TYR A 69 7.41 -1.93 -2.26
C TYR A 69 7.14 -0.85 -3.31
N ALA A 70 6.13 0.00 -3.09
CA ALA A 70 5.74 1.04 -4.05
C ALA A 70 6.88 2.06 -4.31
N VAL A 71 7.64 2.44 -3.29
CA VAL A 71 8.83 3.29 -3.43
C VAL A 71 9.92 2.58 -4.26
N ARG A 72 10.22 1.31 -3.95
CA ARG A 72 11.24 0.53 -4.70
C ARG A 72 10.84 0.29 -6.15
N ALA A 73 9.55 0.12 -6.41
CA ALA A 73 8.97 -0.02 -7.73
C ALA A 73 8.84 1.32 -8.48
N ARG A 74 9.15 2.47 -7.85
CA ARG A 74 9.00 3.83 -8.38
C ARG A 74 7.56 4.16 -8.81
N LEU A 75 6.59 3.61 -8.08
CA LEU A 75 5.17 3.97 -8.24
C LEU A 75 4.83 5.26 -7.48
N ILE A 76 5.58 5.56 -6.41
CA ILE A 76 5.47 6.76 -5.55
C ILE A 76 6.84 7.29 -5.15
#